data_AF-A0AA46E019-F1
#
_entry.id   AF-A0AA46E019-F1
#
_cell.length_a   1.000
_cell.length_b   1.000
_cell.length_c   1.000
_cell.angle_alpha   90.00
_cell.angle_beta   90.00
_cell.angle_gamma   90.00
#
_symmetry.space_group_name_H-M   'P 1'
#
loop_
_entity.id
_entity.type
_entity.pdbx_description
1 polymer ?
#
loop_
_entity_poly.entity_id
_entity_poly.type
_entity_poly.pdbx_seq_one_letter_code
_entity_poly.pdbx_strand_id
1 'polypeptide(L)'
;MQNKITNNKSEKKYILLLFAVSMFFTGMSGIINEYILAKLSTDILGNSAIQWGIVIGVMLLMMGIGGSIQLLIKNNQLITGFVTIEILLAILGSSAPIVVLWAFGYTSHNFLLFLYFYIIFIGLLVGAEIPLLIRLSKLYLKETTHVISLIFSMDYIGSFIGTLVWLFFIIKIKLPLYKMSYVVASFNFIAALITFLYLTKTERNKNNGKIIIFIITSFMIIYSFINSDKWENLIYQKLFKDPIIYKIDTPYQSIVLTRNSTTKKHYLYINGNTQLYEGDEKIYHESLVIPALSLWNRSRVLILGGGDGCALREVLKFKDVKEVTLVDLDPEMIKFAKNNPIMKKINNNSFKDSRVQTLKADFINYTDKQKDIYKEKGYNFETKLYEYEKIAKVNVFNVDAKKFLENVNKFYDVVIIDFPDPNNIELTKLYSLEFFINVKRKLSKNGVFVMQSTSPTYSKKAFWTIKKTMEAAGFNTVPYHIDVPSFGDWGFIMGSQRKINKDYLISRFKNLKNWEVKTKEIDPATFISSLNFRKGLLDDNKNYIINTLANPVLLDFYLLDGWKDY
;
A
#
# COMPACT_ATOMS: atom_id res chain seq x y z
N MET A 1 -36.62 44.05 -0.76
CA MET A 1 -36.31 43.67 0.63
C MET A 1 -35.22 44.61 1.13
N GLN A 2 -35.43 45.27 2.28
CA GLN A 2 -34.46 46.20 2.88
C GLN A 2 -33.10 45.51 3.07
N ASN A 3 -32.03 46.18 2.63
CA ASN A 3 -30.65 45.83 2.93
C ASN A 3 -30.50 45.53 4.43
N LYS A 4 -30.24 44.27 4.83
CA LYS A 4 -29.86 43.89 6.21
C LYS A 4 -28.38 44.20 6.47
N ILE A 5 -27.92 45.37 6.01
CA ILE A 5 -26.56 45.81 6.24
C ILE A 5 -26.45 46.15 7.72
N THR A 6 -25.64 45.38 8.45
CA THR A 6 -25.34 45.68 9.85
C THR A 6 -24.58 47.00 9.88
N ASN A 7 -25.03 47.99 10.66
CA ASN A 7 -24.30 49.25 10.83
C ASN A 7 -23.32 49.21 12.03
N ASN A 8 -23.35 48.13 12.82
CA ASN A 8 -22.49 47.94 13.96
C ASN A 8 -21.12 47.35 13.56
N LYS A 9 -20.04 48.08 13.87
CA LYS A 9 -18.65 47.71 13.52
C LYS A 9 -18.21 46.40 14.18
N SER A 10 -18.67 46.10 15.40
CA SER A 10 -18.32 44.84 16.08
C SER A 10 -19.03 43.64 15.43
N GLU A 11 -20.31 43.78 15.10
CA GLU A 11 -21.11 42.74 14.44
C GLU A 11 -20.56 42.38 13.05
N LYS A 12 -20.15 43.38 12.27
CA LYS A 12 -19.45 43.14 10.99
C LYS A 12 -18.19 42.29 11.15
N LYS A 13 -17.38 42.57 12.19
CA LYS A 13 -16.15 41.82 12.45
C LYS A 13 -16.44 40.36 12.79
N TYR A 14 -17.47 40.09 13.58
CA TYR A 14 -17.87 38.72 13.93
C TYR A 14 -18.44 37.95 12.73
N ILE A 15 -19.29 38.57 11.91
CA ILE A 15 -19.81 37.93 10.68
C ILE A 15 -18.68 37.64 9.70
N LEU A 16 -17.73 38.56 9.54
CA LEU A 16 -16.57 38.34 8.68
C LEU A 16 -15.70 37.19 9.19
N LEU A 17 -15.43 37.14 10.49
CA LEU A 17 -14.67 36.05 11.10
C LEU A 17 -15.41 34.71 10.96
N LEU A 18 -16.72 34.70 11.12
CA LEU A 18 -17.55 33.52 10.95
C LEU A 18 -17.43 32.98 9.52
N PHE A 19 -17.60 33.82 8.50
CA PHE A 19 -17.46 33.40 7.10
C PHE A 19 -16.03 32.94 6.77
N ALA A 20 -15.01 33.62 7.31
CA ALA A 20 -13.62 33.22 7.16
C ALA A 20 -13.34 31.83 7.76
N VAL A 21 -13.82 31.57 8.98
CA VAL A 21 -13.65 30.29 9.68
C VAL A 21 -14.43 29.18 8.99
N SER A 22 -15.66 29.45 8.52
CA SER A 22 -16.42 28.48 7.74
C SER A 22 -15.67 28.09 6.47
N MET A 23 -15.23 29.05 5.66
CA MET A 23 -14.43 28.77 4.44
C MET A 23 -13.16 27.99 4.74
N PHE A 24 -12.47 28.31 5.85
CA PHE A 24 -11.28 27.59 6.25
C PHE A 24 -11.57 26.10 6.48
N PHE A 25 -12.61 25.78 7.24
CA PHE A 25 -12.96 24.39 7.50
C PHE A 25 -13.48 23.68 6.27
N THR A 26 -14.25 24.37 5.41
CA THR A 26 -14.76 23.71 4.21
C THR A 26 -13.66 23.45 3.20
N GLY A 27 -12.74 24.39 2.94
CA GLY A 27 -11.56 24.15 2.10
C GLY A 27 -10.70 23.01 2.63
N MET A 28 -10.47 22.99 3.96
CA MET A 28 -9.78 21.88 4.64
C MET A 28 -10.51 20.54 4.42
N SER A 29 -11.83 20.51 4.55
CA SER A 29 -12.62 19.30 4.40
C SER A 29 -12.69 18.81 2.96
N GLY A 30 -12.76 19.74 1.99
CA GLY A 30 -12.89 19.45 0.57
C GLY A 30 -11.68 18.67 0.08
N ILE A 31 -10.48 19.17 0.37
CA ILE A 31 -9.24 18.50 -0.04
C ILE A 31 -9.04 17.17 0.69
N ILE A 32 -9.43 17.06 1.97
CA ILE A 32 -9.28 15.79 2.69
C ILE A 32 -10.27 14.76 2.15
N ASN A 33 -11.52 15.13 1.85
CA ASN A 33 -12.49 14.22 1.22
C ASN A 33 -12.02 13.77 -0.17
N GLU A 34 -11.48 14.69 -0.97
CA GLU A 34 -10.88 14.38 -2.27
C GLU A 34 -9.75 13.35 -2.14
N TYR A 35 -8.85 13.55 -1.17
CA TYR A 35 -7.74 12.64 -0.91
C TYR A 35 -8.20 11.28 -0.36
N ILE A 36 -9.21 11.26 0.51
CA ILE A 36 -9.81 10.02 1.01
C ILE A 36 -10.38 9.21 -0.16
N LEU A 37 -11.14 9.84 -1.06
CA LEU A 37 -11.71 9.17 -2.24
C LEU A 37 -10.64 8.72 -3.22
N ALA A 38 -9.61 9.53 -3.48
CA ALA A 38 -8.49 9.17 -4.36
C ALA A 38 -7.68 7.99 -3.80
N LYS A 39 -7.41 8.00 -2.49
CA LYS A 39 -6.73 6.90 -1.81
C LYS A 39 -7.58 5.64 -1.80
N LEU A 40 -8.86 5.73 -1.44
CA LEU A 40 -9.78 4.60 -1.44
C LEU A 40 -9.93 3.99 -2.84
N SER A 41 -10.04 4.82 -3.87
CA SER A 41 -10.08 4.38 -5.26
C SER A 41 -8.79 3.65 -5.65
N THR A 42 -7.63 4.19 -5.28
CA THR A 42 -6.32 3.56 -5.51
C THR A 42 -6.21 2.19 -4.81
N ASP A 43 -6.71 2.09 -3.58
CA ASP A 43 -6.62 0.86 -2.78
C ASP A 43 -7.55 -0.24 -3.33
N ILE A 44 -8.66 0.13 -3.96
CA ILE A 44 -9.63 -0.81 -4.54
C ILE A 44 -9.30 -1.18 -5.99
N LEU A 45 -9.04 -0.18 -6.84
CA LEU A 45 -8.85 -0.35 -8.29
C LEU A 45 -7.38 -0.51 -8.69
N GLY A 46 -6.44 -0.21 -7.79
CA GLY A 46 -5.04 -0.08 -8.14
C GLY A 46 -4.75 1.18 -8.98
N ASN A 47 -3.61 1.19 -9.66
CA ASN A 47 -3.16 2.26 -10.56
C ASN A 47 -3.32 3.69 -10.01
N SER A 48 -2.50 4.01 -9.00
CA SER A 48 -2.58 5.27 -8.25
C SER A 48 -2.64 6.53 -9.14
N ALA A 49 -1.79 6.64 -10.17
CA ALA A 49 -1.74 7.85 -10.99
C ALA A 49 -3.07 8.15 -11.70
N ILE A 50 -3.70 7.12 -12.29
CA ILE A 50 -4.99 7.26 -12.97
C ILE A 50 -6.09 7.62 -11.97
N GLN A 51 -6.16 6.93 -10.83
CA GLN A 51 -7.23 7.15 -9.87
C GLN A 51 -7.18 8.55 -9.26
N TRP A 52 -5.98 9.02 -8.90
CA TRP A 52 -5.81 10.40 -8.42
C TRP A 52 -6.19 11.42 -9.51
N GLY A 53 -5.74 11.20 -10.75
CA GLY A 53 -6.07 12.09 -11.87
C GLY A 53 -7.58 12.18 -12.16
N ILE A 54 -8.28 11.04 -12.15
CA ILE A 54 -9.74 11.00 -12.37
C ILE A 54 -10.50 11.68 -11.24
N VAL A 55 -10.17 11.38 -9.97
CA VAL A 55 -10.86 11.97 -8.82
C VAL A 55 -10.69 13.48 -8.83
N ILE A 56 -9.46 13.98 -8.96
CA ILE A 56 -9.16 15.42 -9.01
C ILE A 56 -9.88 16.06 -10.21
N GLY A 57 -9.75 15.48 -11.40
CA GLY A 57 -10.34 16.03 -12.63
C GLY A 57 -11.86 16.13 -12.57
N VAL A 58 -12.54 15.08 -12.10
CA VAL A 58 -14.00 15.05 -11.97
C VAL A 58 -14.46 15.99 -10.86
N MET A 59 -13.78 16.02 -9.70
CA MET A 59 -14.15 16.94 -8.62
C MET A 59 -14.01 18.40 -9.05
N LEU A 60 -12.90 18.80 -9.71
CA LEU A 60 -12.71 20.15 -10.22
C LEU A 60 -13.79 20.56 -11.24
N LEU A 61 -14.15 19.66 -12.16
CA LEU A 61 -15.25 19.89 -13.10
C LEU A 61 -16.57 20.13 -12.35
N MET A 62 -16.87 19.28 -11.37
CA MET A 62 -18.10 19.38 -10.59
C MET A 62 -18.10 20.60 -9.66
N MET A 63 -16.95 21.05 -9.17
CA MET A 63 -16.85 22.32 -8.43
C MET A 63 -17.25 23.50 -9.30
N GLY A 64 -16.83 23.52 -10.57
CA GLY A 64 -17.25 24.55 -11.54
C GLY A 64 -18.77 24.55 -11.78
N ILE A 65 -19.37 23.36 -11.92
CA ILE A 65 -20.83 23.22 -12.07
C ILE A 65 -21.57 23.60 -10.79
N GLY A 66 -21.06 23.19 -9.62
CA GLY A 66 -21.56 23.52 -8.30
C GLY A 66 -21.67 25.03 -8.07
N GLY A 67 -20.65 25.78 -8.53
CA GLY A 67 -20.65 27.24 -8.49
C GLY A 67 -21.81 27.89 -9.27
N SER A 68 -22.39 27.18 -10.24
CA SER A 68 -23.60 27.61 -10.95
C SER A 68 -24.89 27.19 -10.21
N ILE A 69 -24.91 26.02 -9.57
CA ILE A 69 -26.09 25.48 -8.84
C ILE A 69 -26.55 26.43 -7.74
N GLN A 70 -25.64 27.16 -7.10
CA GLN A 70 -25.98 28.17 -6.09
C GLN A 70 -26.99 29.22 -6.61
N LEU A 71 -27.06 29.50 -7.92
CA LEU A 71 -28.01 30.43 -8.52
C LEU A 71 -29.47 30.00 -8.32
N LEU A 72 -29.71 28.70 -8.14
CA LEU A 72 -31.04 28.15 -7.86
C LEU A 72 -31.52 28.53 -6.44
N ILE A 73 -30.60 28.90 -5.54
CA ILE A 73 -30.93 29.30 -4.16
C ILE A 73 -31.40 30.75 -4.18
N LYS A 74 -32.67 30.96 -3.81
CA LYS A 74 -33.29 32.28 -3.72
C LYS A 74 -32.65 33.12 -2.61
N ASN A 75 -32.64 34.45 -2.78
CA ASN A 75 -32.00 35.37 -1.82
C ASN A 75 -32.56 35.28 -0.39
N ASN A 76 -33.84 34.95 -0.22
CA ASN A 76 -34.47 34.75 1.09
C ASN A 76 -34.11 33.42 1.76
N GLN A 77 -33.42 32.53 1.05
CA GLN A 77 -33.06 31.19 1.49
C GLN A 77 -31.54 30.99 1.56
N LEU A 78 -30.73 32.05 1.49
CA LEU A 78 -29.27 31.92 1.42
C LEU A 78 -28.66 31.26 2.66
N ILE A 79 -29.11 31.63 3.87
CA ILE A 79 -28.64 31.03 5.12
C ILE A 79 -29.04 29.54 5.17
N THR A 80 -30.29 29.24 4.79
CA THR A 80 -30.76 27.86 4.76
C THR A 80 -30.03 27.03 3.72
N GLY A 81 -29.77 27.59 2.53
CA GLY A 81 -29.01 26.92 1.48
C GLY A 81 -27.59 26.61 1.94
N PHE A 82 -26.92 27.56 2.60
CA PHE A 82 -25.57 27.37 3.12
C PHE A 82 -25.54 26.26 4.17
N VAL A 83 -26.41 26.34 5.17
CA VAL A 83 -26.52 25.31 6.22
C VAL A 83 -26.88 23.94 5.65
N THR A 84 -27.76 23.88 4.65
CA THR A 84 -28.10 22.62 3.98
C THR A 84 -26.92 22.04 3.24
N ILE A 85 -26.13 22.85 2.52
CA ILE A 85 -24.92 22.39 1.82
C ILE A 85 -23.91 21.84 2.81
N GLU A 86 -23.64 22.54 3.91
CA GLU A 86 -22.70 22.07 4.93
C GLU A 86 -23.14 20.75 5.60
N ILE A 87 -24.43 20.62 5.91
CA ILE A 87 -24.98 19.38 6.47
C ILE A 87 -24.88 18.24 5.45
N LEU A 88 -25.18 18.48 4.17
CA LEU A 88 -25.04 17.49 3.12
C LEU A 88 -23.58 17.08 2.90
N LEU A 89 -22.64 18.03 2.95
CA LEU A 89 -21.20 17.76 2.90
C LEU A 89 -20.75 16.92 4.09
N ALA A 90 -21.22 17.22 5.29
CA ALA A 90 -20.91 16.42 6.48
C ALA A 90 -21.45 14.98 6.35
N ILE A 91 -22.69 14.81 5.88
CA ILE A 91 -23.30 13.48 5.69
C ILE A 91 -22.56 12.71 4.60
N LEU A 92 -22.41 13.28 3.40
CA LEU A 92 -21.77 12.60 2.28
C LEU A 92 -20.29 12.33 2.53
N GLY A 93 -19.56 13.31 3.06
CA GLY A 93 -18.16 13.16 3.42
C GLY A 93 -17.96 12.04 4.43
N SER A 94 -18.75 12.01 5.52
CA SER A 94 -18.63 10.98 6.55
C SER A 94 -18.98 9.58 6.05
N SER A 95 -20.01 9.43 5.22
CA SER A 95 -20.48 8.12 4.74
C SER A 95 -19.69 7.57 3.56
N ALA A 96 -18.96 8.40 2.81
CA ALA A 96 -18.32 8.01 1.56
C ALA A 96 -17.45 6.73 1.67
N PRO A 97 -16.49 6.63 2.63
CA PRO A 97 -15.59 5.48 2.61
C PRO A 97 -16.30 4.16 2.94
N ILE A 98 -17.22 4.18 3.91
CA ILE A 98 -17.95 2.98 4.32
C ILE A 98 -18.89 2.52 3.22
N VAL A 99 -19.63 3.43 2.58
CA VAL A 99 -20.58 3.07 1.53
C VAL A 99 -19.86 2.56 0.28
N VAL A 100 -18.74 3.17 -0.11
CA VAL A 100 -17.93 2.68 -1.24
C VAL A 100 -17.34 1.31 -0.94
N LEU A 101 -16.78 1.08 0.26
CA LEU A 101 -16.29 -0.23 0.66
C LEU A 101 -17.41 -1.27 0.73
N TRP A 102 -18.58 -0.89 1.27
CA TRP A 102 -19.76 -1.75 1.32
C TRP A 102 -20.21 -2.14 -0.09
N ALA A 103 -20.29 -1.17 -1.00
CA ALA A 103 -20.65 -1.42 -2.39
C ALA A 103 -19.64 -2.36 -3.06
N PHE A 104 -18.34 -2.18 -2.80
CA PHE A 104 -17.29 -3.07 -3.31
C PHE A 104 -17.44 -4.51 -2.78
N GLY A 105 -17.68 -4.68 -1.47
CA GLY A 105 -17.83 -6.00 -0.87
C GLY A 105 -19.13 -6.75 -1.22
N TYR A 106 -20.18 -6.05 -1.65
CA TYR A 106 -21.48 -6.67 -1.99
C TYR A 106 -21.79 -6.69 -3.49
N THR A 107 -21.34 -5.69 -4.23
CA THR A 107 -21.64 -5.49 -5.65
C THR A 107 -20.36 -5.09 -6.39
N SER A 108 -19.45 -6.05 -6.57
CA SER A 108 -18.13 -5.85 -7.20
C SER A 108 -18.17 -5.19 -8.59
N HIS A 109 -19.28 -5.29 -9.31
CA HIS A 109 -19.45 -4.66 -10.62
C HIS A 109 -19.99 -3.22 -10.55
N ASN A 110 -20.73 -2.86 -9.49
CA ASN A 110 -21.48 -1.60 -9.42
C ASN A 110 -20.86 -0.58 -8.45
N PHE A 111 -19.82 -0.94 -7.70
CA PHE A 111 -19.22 -0.02 -6.72
C PHE A 111 -18.70 1.29 -7.35
N LEU A 112 -18.27 1.26 -8.62
CA LEU A 112 -17.86 2.45 -9.36
C LEU A 112 -18.97 3.51 -9.38
N LEU A 113 -20.24 3.09 -9.49
CA LEU A 113 -21.38 3.99 -9.44
C LEU A 113 -21.41 4.77 -8.12
N PHE A 114 -21.17 4.09 -7.00
CA PHE A 114 -21.14 4.71 -5.67
C PHE A 114 -19.93 5.62 -5.52
N LEU A 115 -18.75 5.18 -5.96
CA LEU A 115 -17.55 6.00 -5.93
C LEU A 115 -17.75 7.31 -6.70
N TYR A 116 -18.18 7.22 -7.97
CA TYR A 116 -18.43 8.41 -8.78
C TYR A 116 -19.59 9.25 -8.26
N PHE A 117 -20.62 8.65 -7.66
CA PHE A 117 -21.66 9.39 -6.95
C PHE A 117 -21.06 10.29 -5.87
N TYR A 118 -20.20 9.78 -4.99
CA TYR A 118 -19.58 10.62 -3.95
C TYR A 118 -18.65 11.68 -4.52
N ILE A 119 -17.80 11.34 -5.48
CA ILE A 119 -16.90 12.28 -6.17
C ILE A 119 -17.71 13.44 -6.77
N ILE A 120 -18.78 13.12 -7.49
CA ILE A 120 -19.62 14.12 -8.18
C ILE A 120 -20.34 14.99 -7.16
N PHE A 121 -21.07 14.41 -6.21
CA PHE A 121 -21.91 15.18 -5.30
C PHE A 121 -21.11 16.00 -4.30
N ILE A 122 -19.98 15.49 -3.80
CA ILE A 122 -19.10 16.28 -2.94
C ILE A 122 -18.49 17.44 -3.73
N GLY A 123 -18.01 17.19 -4.96
CA GLY A 123 -17.49 18.25 -5.84
C GLY A 123 -18.52 19.36 -6.11
N LEU A 124 -19.77 18.99 -6.42
CA LEU A 124 -20.87 19.94 -6.64
C LEU A 124 -21.14 20.81 -5.39
N LEU A 125 -21.17 20.19 -4.20
CA LEU A 125 -21.48 20.90 -2.96
C LEU A 125 -20.35 21.84 -2.54
N VAL A 126 -19.08 21.40 -2.62
CA VAL A 126 -17.91 22.26 -2.36
C VAL A 126 -17.88 23.43 -3.34
N GLY A 127 -18.14 23.18 -4.63
CA GLY A 127 -18.16 24.24 -5.65
C GLY A 127 -19.23 25.32 -5.44
N ALA A 128 -20.37 24.96 -4.85
CA ALA A 128 -21.48 25.88 -4.60
C ALA A 128 -21.19 26.87 -3.46
N GLU A 129 -20.19 26.60 -2.62
CA GLU A 129 -20.01 27.27 -1.34
C GLU A 129 -19.43 28.69 -1.47
N ILE A 130 -18.30 28.86 -2.18
CA ILE A 130 -17.65 30.17 -2.35
C ILE A 130 -18.63 31.22 -2.89
N PRO A 131 -19.37 30.98 -3.99
CA PRO A 131 -20.29 31.98 -4.51
C PRO A 131 -21.47 32.24 -3.56
N LEU A 132 -21.92 31.22 -2.81
CA LEU A 132 -23.00 31.36 -1.84
C LEU A 132 -22.58 32.23 -0.65
N LEU A 133 -21.37 32.04 -0.14
CA LEU A 133 -20.81 32.88 0.92
C LEU A 133 -20.51 34.29 0.43
N ILE A 134 -20.10 34.48 -0.83
CA ILE A 134 -20.00 35.81 -1.43
C ILE A 134 -21.38 36.50 -1.45
N ARG A 135 -22.45 35.81 -1.86
CA ARG A 135 -23.81 36.36 -1.83
C ARG A 135 -24.29 36.69 -0.40
N LEU A 136 -23.99 35.84 0.58
CA LEU A 136 -24.25 36.12 2.00
C LEU A 136 -23.47 37.35 2.48
N SER A 137 -22.20 37.47 2.10
CA SER A 137 -21.37 38.62 2.46
C SER A 137 -21.93 39.93 1.91
N LYS A 138 -22.47 39.91 0.68
CA LYS A 138 -23.14 41.06 0.06
C LYS A 138 -24.38 41.49 0.86
N LEU A 139 -25.14 40.54 1.40
CA LEU A 139 -26.31 40.83 2.22
C LEU A 139 -25.97 41.48 3.57
N TYR A 140 -24.91 41.03 4.24
CA TYR A 140 -24.62 41.41 5.65
C TYR A 140 -23.51 42.46 5.82
N LEU A 141 -22.46 42.40 4.98
CA LEU A 141 -21.23 43.18 5.14
C LEU A 141 -21.08 44.32 4.13
N LYS A 142 -21.92 44.35 3.09
CA LYS A 142 -21.77 45.15 1.87
C LYS A 142 -20.56 44.66 1.06
N GLU A 143 -20.76 44.37 -0.22
CA GLU A 143 -19.74 43.77 -1.08
C GLU A 143 -18.50 44.67 -1.17
N THR A 144 -17.34 44.15 -0.76
CA THR A 144 -16.05 44.81 -0.88
C THR A 144 -15.03 43.79 -1.38
N THR A 145 -14.09 44.23 -2.22
CA THR A 145 -13.01 43.38 -2.75
C THR A 145 -12.26 42.66 -1.63
N HIS A 146 -12.04 43.34 -0.50
CA HIS A 146 -11.38 42.77 0.68
C HIS A 146 -12.10 41.53 1.24
N VAL A 147 -13.44 41.57 1.36
CA VAL A 147 -14.20 40.43 1.91
C VAL A 147 -14.15 39.23 0.97
N ILE A 148 -14.25 39.47 -0.34
CA ILE A 148 -14.12 38.43 -1.36
C ILE A 148 -12.71 37.81 -1.31
N SER A 149 -11.67 38.65 -1.29
CA SER A 149 -10.28 38.17 -1.18
C SER A 149 -10.04 37.36 0.10
N LEU A 150 -10.64 37.74 1.23
CA LEU A 150 -10.52 36.99 2.47
C LEU A 150 -11.18 35.61 2.38
N ILE A 151 -12.39 35.51 1.81
CA ILE A 151 -13.10 34.24 1.60
C ILE A 151 -12.23 33.28 0.77
N PHE A 152 -11.69 33.73 -0.37
CA PHE A 152 -10.78 32.92 -1.18
C PHE A 152 -9.49 32.56 -0.44
N SER A 153 -8.90 33.51 0.29
CA SER A 153 -7.66 33.26 1.03
C SER A 153 -7.85 32.19 2.10
N MET A 154 -8.97 32.23 2.82
CA MET A 154 -9.28 31.25 3.87
C MET A 154 -9.52 29.85 3.29
N ASP A 155 -10.15 29.74 2.12
CA ASP A 155 -10.29 28.48 1.40
C ASP A 155 -8.94 27.86 1.04
N TYR A 156 -8.03 28.66 0.45
CA TYR A 156 -6.70 28.19 0.08
C TYR A 156 -5.84 27.83 1.30
N ILE A 157 -5.92 28.63 2.38
CA ILE A 157 -5.21 28.33 3.63
C ILE A 157 -5.79 27.06 4.27
N GLY A 158 -7.12 26.92 4.29
CA GLY A 158 -7.82 25.73 4.77
C GLY A 158 -7.37 24.48 4.02
N SER A 159 -7.41 24.54 2.69
CA SER A 159 -6.97 23.46 1.80
C SER A 159 -5.50 23.11 2.04
N PHE A 160 -4.61 24.09 2.13
CA PHE A 160 -3.19 23.84 2.40
C PHE A 160 -2.96 23.15 3.76
N ILE A 161 -3.61 23.64 4.82
CA ILE A 161 -3.53 23.01 6.15
C ILE A 161 -4.14 21.60 6.10
N GLY A 162 -5.25 21.41 5.40
CA GLY A 162 -5.86 20.09 5.18
C GLY A 162 -4.90 19.10 4.53
N THR A 163 -4.20 19.52 3.48
CA THR A 163 -3.14 18.73 2.84
C THR A 163 -2.02 18.36 3.81
N LEU A 164 -1.54 19.31 4.64
CA LEU A 164 -0.49 19.03 5.62
C LEU A 164 -0.97 18.05 6.71
N VAL A 165 -2.21 18.21 7.19
CA VAL A 165 -2.82 17.30 8.18
C VAL A 165 -2.93 15.90 7.61
N TRP A 166 -3.34 15.77 6.34
CA TRP A 166 -3.33 14.50 5.62
C TRP A 166 -1.94 13.87 5.52
N LEU A 167 -0.95 14.63 5.04
CA LEU A 167 0.37 14.07 4.77
C LEU A 167 1.13 13.70 6.04
N PHE A 168 1.08 14.53 7.09
CA PHE A 168 1.97 14.40 8.24
C PHE A 168 1.31 13.84 9.49
N PHE A 169 0.01 14.06 9.66
CA PHE A 169 -0.69 13.71 10.89
C PHE A 169 -1.47 12.41 10.73
N ILE A 170 -2.24 12.31 9.65
CA ILE A 170 -3.09 11.17 9.34
C ILE A 170 -2.29 9.88 9.15
N ILE A 171 -1.22 9.92 8.34
CA ILE A 171 -0.35 8.75 8.11
C ILE A 171 0.34 8.28 9.41
N LYS A 172 0.63 9.20 10.34
CA LYS A 172 1.34 8.89 11.60
C LYS A 172 0.42 8.36 12.70
N ILE A 173 -0.83 8.83 12.77
CA ILE A 173 -1.76 8.46 13.86
C ILE A 173 -2.34 7.06 13.68
N LYS A 174 -2.14 6.41 12.52
CA LYS A 174 -2.70 5.08 12.20
C LYS A 174 -4.22 5.04 12.34
N LEU A 175 -4.90 6.18 12.08
CA LEU A 175 -6.36 6.25 12.04
C LEU A 175 -6.86 5.66 10.71
N PRO A 176 -7.81 4.72 10.71
CA PRO A 176 -8.40 4.18 9.49
C PRO A 176 -9.08 5.27 8.64
N LEU A 177 -9.09 5.10 7.31
CA LEU A 177 -9.66 6.07 6.34
C LEU A 177 -11.08 6.53 6.70
N TYR A 178 -11.95 5.59 7.07
CA TYR A 178 -13.33 5.90 7.43
C TYR A 178 -13.48 6.68 8.74
N LYS A 179 -12.59 6.50 9.73
CA LYS A 179 -12.65 7.30 10.97
C LYS A 179 -12.30 8.75 10.70
N MET A 180 -11.40 8.98 9.74
CA MET A 180 -10.99 10.33 9.36
C MET A 180 -12.09 11.09 8.65
N SER A 181 -12.89 10.44 7.81
CA SER A 181 -14.03 11.09 7.16
C SER A 181 -15.06 11.60 8.16
N TYR A 182 -15.30 10.89 9.28
CA TYR A 182 -16.15 11.38 10.37
C TYR A 182 -15.55 12.60 11.10
N VAL A 183 -14.23 12.60 11.36
CA VAL A 183 -13.55 13.75 11.99
C VAL A 183 -13.66 14.98 11.09
N VAL A 184 -13.40 14.82 9.80
CA VAL A 184 -13.49 15.91 8.82
C VAL A 184 -14.91 16.44 8.71
N ALA A 185 -15.91 15.55 8.62
CA ALA A 185 -17.31 15.93 8.59
C ALA A 185 -17.75 16.71 9.84
N SER A 186 -17.14 16.43 11.01
CA SER A 186 -17.45 17.16 12.24
C SER A 186 -17.08 18.65 12.15
N PHE A 187 -16.00 19.00 11.43
CA PHE A 187 -15.61 20.40 11.25
C PHE A 187 -16.66 21.19 10.46
N ASN A 188 -17.12 20.65 9.32
CA ASN A 188 -18.18 21.28 8.51
C ASN A 188 -19.49 21.36 9.29
N PHE A 189 -19.86 20.29 9.99
CA PHE A 189 -21.07 20.28 10.82
C PHE A 189 -21.03 21.34 11.93
N ILE A 190 -19.88 21.50 12.60
CA ILE A 190 -19.68 22.54 13.62
C ILE A 190 -19.74 23.94 12.99
N ALA A 191 -19.10 24.16 11.84
CA ALA A 191 -19.16 25.43 11.13
C ALA A 191 -20.60 25.79 10.73
N ALA A 192 -21.37 24.81 10.24
CA ALA A 192 -22.79 24.95 9.93
C ALA A 192 -23.62 25.33 11.17
N LEU A 193 -23.38 24.64 12.30
CA LEU A 193 -24.12 24.85 13.54
C LEU A 193 -23.84 26.24 14.11
N ILE A 194 -22.58 26.65 14.16
CA ILE A 194 -22.19 27.99 14.63
C ILE A 194 -22.79 29.06 13.72
N THR A 195 -22.71 28.88 12.40
CA THR A 195 -23.27 29.83 11.43
C THR A 195 -24.79 29.95 11.58
N PHE A 196 -25.47 28.82 11.72
CA PHE A 196 -26.90 28.76 11.94
C PHE A 196 -27.31 29.45 13.24
N LEU A 197 -26.70 29.10 14.37
CA LEU A 197 -27.03 29.68 15.68
C LEU A 197 -26.78 31.19 15.71
N TYR A 198 -25.66 31.65 15.14
CA TYR A 198 -25.30 33.07 15.15
C TYR A 198 -26.24 33.91 14.29
N LEU A 199 -26.48 33.51 13.03
CA LEU A 199 -27.28 34.30 12.10
C LEU A 199 -28.79 34.20 12.37
N THR A 200 -29.27 33.09 12.96
CA THR A 200 -30.70 32.93 13.30
C THR A 200 -31.07 33.50 14.67
N LYS A 201 -30.12 33.69 15.60
CA LYS A 201 -30.36 34.47 16.82
C LYS A 201 -30.83 35.90 16.49
N THR A 202 -30.43 36.42 15.33
CA THR A 202 -30.83 37.74 14.82
C THR A 202 -32.19 37.70 14.10
N GLU A 203 -32.71 36.52 13.75
CA GLU A 203 -34.02 36.34 13.10
C GLU A 203 -35.07 35.83 14.10
N ARG A 204 -36.05 36.68 14.42
CA ARG A 204 -37.10 36.45 15.45
C ARG A 204 -38.09 35.30 15.15
N ASN A 205 -37.85 34.46 14.15
CA ASN A 205 -38.81 33.45 13.70
C ASN A 205 -38.48 32.03 14.21
N LYS A 206 -39.51 31.30 14.70
CA LYS A 206 -39.40 29.98 15.36
C LYS A 206 -38.82 28.92 14.42
N ASN A 207 -37.51 28.66 14.55
CA ASN A 207 -36.71 27.76 13.72
C ASN A 207 -36.59 26.32 14.30
N ASN A 208 -37.51 25.89 15.16
CA ASN A 208 -37.40 24.63 15.93
C ASN A 208 -37.17 23.39 15.05
N GLY A 209 -37.75 23.34 13.85
CA GLY A 209 -37.57 22.21 12.92
C GLY A 209 -36.14 22.02 12.40
N LYS A 210 -35.33 23.09 12.30
CA LYS A 210 -33.94 23.00 11.82
C LYS A 210 -32.99 22.53 12.91
N ILE A 211 -33.26 22.87 14.16
CA ILE A 211 -32.50 22.34 15.31
C ILE A 211 -32.65 20.82 15.38
N ILE A 212 -33.84 20.29 15.07
CA ILE A 212 -34.07 18.84 14.98
C ILE A 212 -33.15 18.21 13.93
N ILE A 213 -32.97 18.84 12.76
CA ILE A 213 -32.04 18.34 11.72
C ILE A 213 -30.62 18.25 12.27
N PHE A 214 -30.12 19.29 12.94
CA PHE A 214 -28.80 19.25 13.58
C PHE A 214 -28.68 18.12 14.61
N ILE A 215 -29.69 17.92 15.46
CA ILE A 215 -29.70 16.83 16.45
C ILE A 215 -29.65 15.47 15.76
N ILE A 216 -30.48 15.26 14.73
CA ILE A 216 -30.52 14.01 13.96
C ILE A 216 -29.17 13.78 13.26
N THR A 217 -28.63 14.77 12.56
CA THR A 217 -27.33 14.64 11.88
C THR A 217 -26.20 14.37 12.88
N SER A 218 -26.18 15.06 14.02
CA SER A 218 -25.19 14.81 15.08
C SER A 218 -25.31 13.39 15.62
N PHE A 219 -26.52 12.92 15.89
CA PHE A 219 -26.75 11.54 16.34
C PHE A 219 -26.30 10.54 15.28
N MET A 220 -26.62 10.76 14.00
CA MET A 220 -26.20 9.88 12.90
C MET A 220 -24.68 9.81 12.76
N ILE A 221 -23.97 10.95 12.79
CA ILE A 221 -22.50 10.99 12.70
C ILE A 221 -21.88 10.28 13.89
N ILE A 222 -22.33 10.56 15.12
CA ILE A 222 -21.79 9.94 16.34
C ILE A 222 -22.07 8.43 16.37
N TYR A 223 -23.30 8.02 16.08
CA TYR A 223 -23.69 6.61 16.00
C TYR A 223 -22.87 5.87 14.94
N SER A 224 -22.70 6.48 13.77
CA SER A 224 -21.90 5.90 12.69
C SER A 224 -20.44 5.79 13.04
N PHE A 225 -19.86 6.82 13.68
CA PHE A 225 -18.48 6.79 14.16
C PHE A 225 -18.23 5.65 15.15
N ILE A 226 -19.11 5.47 16.15
CA ILE A 226 -18.99 4.42 17.16
C ILE A 226 -19.11 3.02 16.54
N ASN A 227 -20.00 2.84 15.57
CA ASN A 227 -20.24 1.53 14.93
C ASN A 227 -19.34 1.25 13.72
N SER A 228 -18.57 2.23 13.26
CA SER A 228 -17.81 2.16 12.02
C SER A 228 -16.82 0.98 11.97
N ASP A 229 -16.11 0.69 13.07
CA ASP A 229 -15.19 -0.46 13.17
C ASP A 229 -15.92 -1.79 12.90
N LYS A 230 -17.13 -1.94 13.44
CA LYS A 230 -17.92 -3.17 13.28
C LYS A 230 -18.39 -3.33 11.83
N TRP A 231 -18.88 -2.24 11.23
CA TRP A 231 -19.32 -2.26 9.83
C TRP A 231 -18.17 -2.52 8.88
N GLU A 232 -17.04 -1.85 9.08
CA GLU A 232 -15.84 -2.04 8.27
C GLU A 232 -15.36 -3.50 8.34
N ASN A 233 -15.24 -4.09 9.53
CA ASN A 233 -14.84 -5.50 9.67
C ASN A 233 -15.80 -6.47 8.96
N LEU A 234 -17.12 -6.24 9.04
CA LEU A 234 -18.12 -7.06 8.35
C LEU A 234 -18.01 -6.95 6.82
N ILE A 235 -17.79 -5.73 6.31
CA ILE A 235 -17.60 -5.46 4.88
C ILE A 235 -16.28 -6.09 4.42
N TYR A 236 -15.21 -5.86 5.16
CA TYR A 236 -13.86 -6.29 4.81
C TYR A 236 -13.75 -7.82 4.81
N GLN A 237 -14.43 -8.51 5.74
CA GLN A 237 -14.52 -9.98 5.74
C GLN A 237 -15.10 -10.53 4.43
N LYS A 238 -16.01 -9.83 3.75
CA LYS A 238 -16.55 -10.29 2.47
C LYS A 238 -15.54 -10.30 1.33
N LEU A 239 -14.46 -9.53 1.46
CA LEU A 239 -13.37 -9.51 0.48
C LEU A 239 -12.52 -10.79 0.54
N PHE A 240 -12.69 -11.61 1.59
CA PHE A 240 -11.94 -12.84 1.80
C PHE A 240 -12.87 -14.04 1.88
N LYS A 241 -12.49 -15.12 1.19
CA LYS A 241 -13.21 -16.40 1.21
C LYS A 241 -13.26 -17.02 2.61
N ASP A 242 -12.19 -16.84 3.38
CA ASP A 242 -11.97 -17.47 4.67
C ASP A 242 -11.99 -16.44 5.82
N PRO A 243 -12.39 -16.84 7.05
CA PRO A 243 -12.42 -15.95 8.21
C PRO A 243 -11.09 -15.24 8.47
N ILE A 244 -11.13 -13.91 8.61
CA ILE A 244 -10.01 -13.08 9.03
C ILE A 244 -9.76 -13.33 10.52
N ILE A 245 -8.53 -13.69 10.86
CA ILE A 245 -8.09 -13.92 12.25
C ILE A 245 -7.08 -12.87 12.71
N TYR A 246 -6.50 -12.11 11.78
CA TYR A 246 -5.60 -11.00 12.06
C TYR A 246 -5.64 -9.99 10.91
N LYS A 247 -5.68 -8.70 11.23
CA LYS A 247 -5.58 -7.60 10.27
C LYS A 247 -4.76 -6.46 10.88
N ILE A 248 -3.88 -5.87 10.10
CA ILE A 248 -3.18 -4.63 10.45
C ILE A 248 -2.94 -3.80 9.19
N ASP A 249 -3.20 -2.50 9.28
CA ASP A 249 -2.88 -1.53 8.23
C ASP A 249 -1.62 -0.76 8.63
N THR A 250 -0.65 -0.72 7.73
CA THR A 250 0.62 0.00 7.88
C THR A 250 0.67 1.17 6.90
N PRO A 251 1.59 2.14 7.06
CA PRO A 251 1.78 3.18 6.05
C PRO A 251 2.16 2.66 4.65
N TYR A 252 2.58 1.40 4.55
CA TYR A 252 3.03 0.77 3.32
C TYR A 252 1.96 -0.16 2.71
N GLN A 253 1.25 -0.90 3.55
CA GLN A 253 0.36 -1.98 3.09
C GLN A 253 -0.63 -2.46 4.17
N SER A 254 -1.69 -3.15 3.72
CA SER A 254 -2.63 -3.88 4.56
C SER A 254 -2.23 -5.36 4.64
N ILE A 255 -2.00 -5.86 5.85
CA ILE A 255 -1.58 -7.24 6.12
C ILE A 255 -2.77 -7.99 6.75
N VAL A 256 -3.23 -9.05 6.10
CA VAL A 256 -4.41 -9.82 6.51
C VAL A 256 -4.06 -11.30 6.58
N LEU A 257 -4.40 -11.94 7.70
CA LEU A 257 -4.29 -13.38 7.87
C LEU A 257 -5.69 -13.99 7.96
N THR A 258 -5.99 -14.95 7.10
CA THR A 258 -7.23 -15.73 7.17
C THR A 258 -6.94 -17.17 7.54
N ARG A 259 -7.94 -17.86 8.08
CA ARG A 259 -7.85 -19.29 8.41
C ARG A 259 -8.86 -20.08 7.59
N ASN A 260 -8.36 -20.98 6.75
CA ASN A 260 -9.20 -21.81 5.93
C ASN A 260 -10.13 -22.69 6.78
N SER A 261 -11.43 -22.60 6.53
CA SER A 261 -12.43 -23.29 7.36
C SER A 261 -12.32 -24.81 7.29
N THR A 262 -11.86 -25.34 6.15
CA THR A 262 -11.73 -26.78 5.88
C THR A 262 -10.36 -27.31 6.29
N THR A 263 -9.28 -26.77 5.74
CA THR A 263 -7.91 -27.28 5.97
C THR A 263 -7.31 -26.81 7.29
N LYS A 264 -7.91 -25.79 7.92
CA LYS A 264 -7.38 -25.09 9.10
C LYS A 264 -6.00 -24.44 8.90
N LYS A 265 -5.50 -24.41 7.66
CA LYS A 265 -4.28 -23.73 7.24
C LYS A 265 -4.54 -22.25 7.00
N HIS A 266 -3.49 -21.45 6.94
CA HIS A 266 -3.60 -19.99 6.90
C HIS A 266 -3.16 -19.39 5.56
N TYR A 267 -3.83 -18.33 5.14
CA TYR A 267 -3.41 -17.48 4.02
C TYR A 267 -2.96 -16.13 4.55
N LEU A 268 -1.83 -15.64 4.04
CA LEU A 268 -1.42 -14.25 4.19
C LEU A 268 -1.77 -13.48 2.92
N TYR A 269 -2.40 -12.33 3.09
CA TYR A 269 -2.66 -11.37 2.03
C TYR A 269 -1.97 -10.05 2.34
N ILE A 270 -1.46 -9.42 1.28
CA ILE A 270 -0.96 -8.05 1.29
C ILE A 270 -1.77 -7.26 0.27
N ASN A 271 -2.43 -6.20 0.71
CA ASN A 271 -3.32 -5.38 -0.12
C ASN A 271 -4.34 -6.23 -0.91
N GLY A 272 -4.90 -7.27 -0.26
CA GLY A 272 -5.86 -8.20 -0.86
C GLY A 272 -5.26 -9.30 -1.75
N ASN A 273 -3.99 -9.22 -2.13
CA ASN A 273 -3.33 -10.24 -2.95
C ASN A 273 -2.71 -11.32 -2.08
N THR A 274 -2.93 -12.59 -2.41
CA THR A 274 -2.32 -13.73 -1.71
C THR A 274 -0.81 -13.66 -1.82
N GLN A 275 -0.10 -13.68 -0.68
CA GLN A 275 1.36 -13.68 -0.62
C GLN A 275 1.94 -15.02 -0.18
N LEU A 276 1.20 -15.76 0.64
CA LEU A 276 1.54 -17.14 0.96
C LEU A 276 0.31 -17.90 1.44
N TYR A 277 0.32 -19.20 1.21
CA TYR A 277 -0.56 -20.16 1.85
C TYR A 277 0.27 -21.20 2.59
N GLU A 278 -0.03 -21.44 3.88
CA GLU A 278 0.69 -22.42 4.71
C GLU A 278 0.73 -23.83 4.07
N GLY A 279 -0.22 -24.12 3.18
CA GLY A 279 -0.33 -25.41 2.53
C GLY A 279 0.73 -25.74 1.49
N ASP A 280 1.29 -24.73 0.81
CA ASP A 280 2.16 -24.89 -0.35
C ASP A 280 3.32 -23.89 -0.41
N GLU A 281 3.45 -22.95 0.54
CA GLU A 281 4.55 -21.96 0.56
C GLU A 281 5.94 -22.57 0.44
N LYS A 282 6.11 -23.83 0.86
CA LYS A 282 7.40 -24.53 0.74
C LYS A 282 7.78 -24.81 -0.71
N ILE A 283 6.82 -25.04 -1.60
CA ILE A 283 7.07 -25.21 -3.04
C ILE A 283 7.71 -23.93 -3.56
N TYR A 284 7.12 -22.78 -3.21
CA TYR A 284 7.62 -21.46 -3.58
C TYR A 284 9.01 -21.17 -2.98
N HIS A 285 9.15 -21.20 -1.65
CA HIS A 285 10.40 -20.80 -1.00
C HIS A 285 11.55 -21.77 -1.23
N GLU A 286 11.29 -23.09 -1.31
CA GLU A 286 12.35 -24.04 -1.66
C GLU A 286 12.82 -23.80 -3.10
N SER A 287 11.91 -23.54 -4.05
CA SER A 287 12.25 -23.27 -5.45
C SER A 287 12.98 -21.94 -5.65
N LEU A 288 12.64 -20.93 -4.85
CA LEU A 288 13.32 -19.63 -4.86
C LEU A 288 14.75 -19.74 -4.30
N VAL A 289 14.95 -20.46 -3.20
CA VAL A 289 16.20 -20.39 -2.40
C VAL A 289 17.16 -21.54 -2.69
N ILE A 290 16.70 -22.79 -2.66
CA ILE A 290 17.57 -23.97 -2.62
C ILE A 290 18.46 -24.09 -3.86
N PRO A 291 17.97 -23.92 -5.11
CA PRO A 291 18.82 -24.02 -6.28
C PRO A 291 19.93 -22.96 -6.31
N ALA A 292 19.62 -21.72 -5.94
CA ALA A 292 20.58 -20.61 -5.93
C ALA A 292 21.69 -20.80 -4.89
N LEU A 293 21.39 -21.43 -3.75
CA LEU A 293 22.40 -21.70 -2.72
C LEU A 293 23.20 -22.97 -2.99
N SER A 294 22.76 -23.88 -3.87
CA SER A 294 23.35 -25.22 -3.98
C SER A 294 24.61 -25.32 -4.85
N LEU A 295 24.88 -24.36 -5.74
CA LEU A 295 26.04 -24.43 -6.66
C LEU A 295 27.08 -23.33 -6.45
N TRP A 296 26.75 -22.28 -5.69
CA TRP A 296 27.58 -21.10 -5.54
C TRP A 296 28.11 -20.97 -4.11
N ASN A 297 29.18 -20.19 -3.96
CA ASN A 297 29.58 -19.74 -2.63
C ASN A 297 28.40 -18.99 -1.99
N ARG A 298 28.11 -19.27 -0.72
CA ARG A 298 26.97 -18.70 0.02
C ARG A 298 27.39 -18.12 1.36
N SER A 299 28.65 -17.68 1.46
CA SER A 299 29.18 -17.07 2.68
C SER A 299 28.37 -15.84 3.11
N ARG A 300 28.01 -14.96 2.15
CA ARG A 300 27.16 -13.79 2.39
C ARG A 300 25.93 -13.81 1.48
N VAL A 301 24.75 -13.83 2.10
CA VAL A 301 23.45 -13.85 1.41
C VAL A 301 22.69 -12.55 1.67
N LEU A 302 22.14 -11.96 0.62
CA LEU A 302 21.22 -10.81 0.71
C LEU A 302 19.82 -11.28 0.32
N ILE A 303 18.81 -10.93 1.12
CA ILE A 303 17.39 -11.10 0.83
C ILE A 303 16.80 -9.70 0.71
N LEU A 304 16.23 -9.39 -0.45
CA LEU A 304 15.48 -8.16 -0.69
C LEU A 304 13.98 -8.51 -0.71
N GLY A 305 13.21 -7.93 0.21
CA GLY A 305 11.85 -8.39 0.53
C GLY A 305 11.86 -9.54 1.53
N GLY A 306 10.91 -10.47 1.39
CA GLY A 306 10.82 -11.68 2.23
C GLY A 306 10.57 -11.41 3.71
N GLY A 307 9.88 -10.31 4.06
CA GLY A 307 9.59 -9.92 5.45
C GLY A 307 8.78 -10.93 6.27
N ASP A 308 8.14 -11.91 5.63
CA ASP A 308 7.48 -13.07 6.25
C ASP A 308 8.48 -14.07 6.88
N GLY A 309 9.73 -14.07 6.40
CA GLY A 309 10.83 -14.86 6.92
C GLY A 309 10.93 -16.29 6.41
N CYS A 310 10.14 -16.71 5.43
CA CYS A 310 10.21 -18.06 4.86
C CYS A 310 11.42 -18.22 3.92
N ALA A 311 11.76 -17.22 3.10
CA ALA A 311 13.03 -17.24 2.36
C ALA A 311 14.24 -17.31 3.32
N LEU A 312 14.22 -16.55 4.41
CA LEU A 312 15.23 -16.61 5.46
C LEU A 312 15.32 -18.00 6.10
N ARG A 313 14.18 -18.64 6.38
CA ARG A 313 14.12 -20.02 6.89
C ARG A 313 14.87 -20.99 6.00
N GLU A 314 14.69 -20.90 4.68
CA GLU A 314 15.36 -21.78 3.72
C GLU A 314 16.87 -21.51 3.64
N VAL A 315 17.29 -20.24 3.67
CA VAL A 315 18.72 -19.87 3.70
C VAL A 315 19.41 -20.43 4.94
N LEU A 316 18.75 -20.35 6.10
CA LEU A 316 19.31 -20.82 7.38
C LEU A 316 19.44 -22.35 7.49
N LYS A 317 18.94 -23.12 6.52
CA LYS A 317 19.22 -24.56 6.45
C LYS A 317 20.69 -24.85 6.12
N PHE A 318 21.36 -23.94 5.41
CA PHE A 318 22.77 -24.07 5.00
C PHE A 318 23.71 -23.58 6.12
N LYS A 319 24.38 -24.52 6.79
CA LYS A 319 25.20 -24.23 7.99
C LYS A 319 26.50 -23.48 7.71
N ASP A 320 26.96 -23.50 6.47
CA ASP A 320 28.17 -22.81 5.99
C ASP A 320 27.92 -21.32 5.66
N VAL A 321 26.66 -20.86 5.68
CA VAL A 321 26.30 -19.44 5.54
C VAL A 321 26.81 -18.65 6.75
N LYS A 322 27.58 -17.58 6.52
CA LYS A 322 28.16 -16.77 7.60
C LYS A 322 27.31 -15.56 7.96
N GLU A 323 26.77 -14.87 6.95
CA GLU A 323 25.97 -13.66 7.14
C GLU A 323 24.78 -13.67 6.17
N VAL A 324 23.59 -13.40 6.71
CA VAL A 324 22.36 -13.13 5.97
C VAL A 324 21.93 -11.70 6.28
N THR A 325 21.70 -10.91 5.24
CA THR A 325 21.12 -9.59 5.36
C THR A 325 19.74 -9.60 4.72
N LEU A 326 18.71 -9.25 5.48
CA LEU A 326 17.33 -9.13 4.99
C LEU A 326 16.94 -7.66 4.99
N VAL A 327 16.41 -7.18 3.87
CA VAL A 327 16.01 -5.79 3.68
C VAL A 327 14.55 -5.76 3.26
N ASP A 328 13.68 -5.25 4.11
CA ASP A 328 12.25 -5.11 3.85
C ASP A 328 11.82 -3.67 4.13
N LEU A 329 10.86 -3.17 3.37
CA LEU A 329 10.37 -1.79 3.54
C LEU A 329 9.53 -1.64 4.81
N ASP A 330 8.74 -2.66 5.17
CA ASP A 330 7.72 -2.55 6.22
C ASP A 330 8.18 -3.18 7.56
N PRO A 331 8.46 -2.37 8.58
CA PRO A 331 8.85 -2.88 9.90
C PRO A 331 7.74 -3.66 10.62
N GLU A 332 6.47 -3.35 10.37
CA GLU A 332 5.37 -4.08 11.02
C GLU A 332 5.21 -5.48 10.41
N MET A 333 5.56 -5.69 9.13
CA MET A 333 5.57 -7.02 8.51
C MET A 333 6.58 -7.96 9.20
N ILE A 334 7.81 -7.47 9.43
CA ILE A 334 8.84 -8.22 10.17
C ILE A 334 8.41 -8.47 11.61
N LYS A 335 7.82 -7.46 12.29
CA LYS A 335 7.34 -7.61 13.66
C LYS A 335 6.21 -8.64 13.74
N PHE A 336 5.31 -8.66 12.77
CA PHE A 336 4.25 -9.65 12.64
C PHE A 336 4.84 -11.04 12.43
N ALA A 337 5.74 -11.21 11.46
CA ALA A 337 6.40 -12.47 11.17
C ALA A 337 7.23 -13.03 12.35
N LYS A 338 7.88 -12.14 13.10
CA LYS A 338 8.71 -12.47 14.26
C LYS A 338 7.90 -12.82 15.50
N ASN A 339 6.72 -12.23 15.71
CA ASN A 339 6.00 -12.35 16.99
C ASN A 339 4.73 -13.20 16.92
N ASN A 340 4.03 -13.22 15.78
CA ASN A 340 2.78 -13.95 15.63
C ASN A 340 3.04 -15.47 15.72
N PRO A 341 2.32 -16.23 16.59
CA PRO A 341 2.54 -17.67 16.75
C PRO A 341 2.37 -18.50 15.46
N ILE A 342 1.43 -18.10 14.60
CA ILE A 342 1.16 -18.78 13.32
C ILE A 342 2.33 -18.53 12.37
N MET A 343 2.77 -17.27 12.24
CA MET A 343 3.92 -16.95 11.40
C MET A 343 5.21 -17.60 11.90
N LYS A 344 5.45 -17.62 13.22
CA LYS A 344 6.58 -18.36 13.82
C LYS A 344 6.58 -19.84 13.45
N LYS A 345 5.40 -20.46 13.36
CA LYS A 345 5.27 -21.86 12.93
C LYS A 345 5.60 -22.01 11.44
N ILE A 346 5.09 -21.11 10.60
CA ILE A 346 5.32 -21.13 9.14
C ILE A 346 6.80 -20.87 8.84
N ASN A 347 7.38 -19.77 9.32
CA ASN A 347 8.79 -19.42 9.10
C ASN A 347 9.77 -20.19 9.99
N ASN A 348 9.29 -21.16 10.79
CA ASN A 348 10.09 -21.95 11.73
C ASN A 348 10.97 -21.09 12.66
N ASN A 349 10.42 -19.95 13.10
CA ASN A 349 11.06 -18.97 13.97
C ASN A 349 12.41 -18.48 13.43
N SER A 350 12.53 -18.29 12.10
CA SER A 350 13.77 -17.89 11.43
C SER A 350 14.36 -16.56 11.93
N PHE A 351 13.53 -15.70 12.52
CA PHE A 351 13.96 -14.44 13.13
C PHE A 351 14.48 -14.57 14.58
N LYS A 352 14.53 -15.77 15.18
CA LYS A 352 14.90 -15.96 16.61
C LYS A 352 16.22 -15.29 16.97
N ASP A 353 17.25 -15.52 16.15
CA ASP A 353 18.62 -15.03 16.36
C ASP A 353 18.94 -13.80 15.49
N SER A 354 17.89 -13.16 14.94
CA SER A 354 18.04 -11.96 14.11
C SER A 354 18.37 -10.72 14.93
N ARG A 355 19.45 -10.04 14.53
CA ARG A 355 19.76 -8.68 14.95
C ARG A 355 18.98 -7.73 14.07
N VAL A 356 17.77 -7.39 14.52
CA VAL A 356 16.95 -6.38 13.86
C VAL A 356 17.60 -5.02 14.08
N GLN A 357 18.06 -4.42 13.00
CA GLN A 357 18.60 -3.07 12.98
C GLN A 357 17.67 -2.16 12.19
N THR A 358 16.88 -1.38 12.90
CA THR A 358 16.14 -0.28 12.30
C THR A 358 17.11 0.88 12.04
N LEU A 359 17.87 0.82 10.94
CA LEU A 359 18.68 1.96 10.50
C LEU A 359 17.80 2.95 9.76
N LYS A 360 17.67 4.17 10.29
CA LYS A 360 17.23 5.31 9.50
C LYS A 360 18.26 5.58 8.41
N ALA A 361 17.76 5.97 7.25
CA ALA A 361 18.43 5.83 5.97
C ALA A 361 19.67 6.71 5.73
N ASP A 362 20.17 7.42 6.76
CA ASP A 362 21.26 8.38 6.64
C ASP A 362 22.62 7.81 7.10
N PHE A 363 22.66 6.60 7.68
CA PHE A 363 23.92 5.96 8.12
C PHE A 363 23.89 4.42 7.99
N ILE A 364 24.01 3.87 6.78
CA ILE A 364 24.23 2.41 6.58
C ILE A 364 25.73 2.10 6.64
N ASN A 365 26.36 2.34 7.79
CA ASN A 365 27.72 1.88 8.10
C ASN A 365 27.65 0.85 9.22
N TYR A 366 27.43 -0.42 8.88
CA TYR A 366 27.52 -1.50 9.85
C TYR A 366 28.86 -2.21 9.74
N THR A 367 29.70 -2.01 10.75
CA THR A 367 31.04 -2.59 10.83
C THR A 367 31.01 -4.11 11.02
N ASP A 368 31.96 -4.81 10.40
CA ASP A 368 32.23 -6.25 10.57
C ASP A 368 32.72 -6.64 11.98
N LYS A 369 32.85 -5.68 12.92
CA LYS A 369 33.30 -5.90 14.31
C LYS A 369 32.34 -6.70 15.19
N GLN A 370 31.45 -7.48 14.60
CA GLN A 370 30.48 -8.24 15.36
C GLN A 370 30.89 -9.67 15.54
N LYS A 371 30.95 -10.08 16.82
CA LYS A 371 31.32 -11.42 17.24
C LYS A 371 30.46 -12.47 16.53
N ASP A 372 31.11 -13.58 16.19
CA ASP A 372 30.46 -14.81 15.74
C ASP A 372 29.41 -15.26 16.77
N ILE A 373 28.27 -15.74 16.27
CA ILE A 373 27.18 -16.23 17.13
C ILE A 373 27.27 -17.75 17.16
N TYR A 374 27.20 -18.30 18.36
CA TYR A 374 27.23 -19.73 18.61
C TYR A 374 25.93 -20.16 19.29
N LYS A 375 25.38 -21.29 18.86
CA LYS A 375 24.22 -21.94 19.48
C LYS A 375 24.69 -23.18 20.22
N GLU A 376 24.28 -23.32 21.47
CA GLU A 376 24.53 -24.52 22.26
C GLU A 376 23.78 -25.72 21.67
N LYS A 377 24.50 -26.80 21.41
CA LYS A 377 24.01 -28.03 20.78
C LYS A 377 23.63 -29.08 21.83
N GLY A 378 24.17 -28.95 23.04
CA GLY A 378 23.98 -29.84 24.18
C GLY A 378 25.30 -30.15 24.89
N TYR A 379 25.22 -30.87 26.01
CA TYR A 379 26.38 -31.33 26.76
C TYR A 379 26.86 -32.68 26.21
N ASN A 380 28.12 -32.75 25.79
CA ASN A 380 28.73 -34.01 25.40
C ASN A 380 29.26 -34.71 26.66
N PHE A 381 28.62 -35.81 27.04
CA PHE A 381 28.96 -36.56 28.25
C PHE A 381 30.31 -37.29 28.19
N GLU A 382 30.82 -37.58 26.99
CA GLU A 382 32.14 -38.22 26.80
C GLU A 382 33.28 -37.20 26.95
N THR A 383 33.13 -36.03 26.33
CA THR A 383 34.15 -34.96 26.37
C THR A 383 34.01 -34.04 27.57
N LYS A 384 32.90 -34.15 28.33
CA LYS A 384 32.53 -33.27 29.45
C LYS A 384 32.51 -31.78 29.11
N LEU A 385 32.20 -31.46 27.85
CA LEU A 385 32.15 -30.09 27.35
C LEU A 385 30.80 -29.83 26.68
N TYR A 386 30.35 -28.58 26.78
CA TYR A 386 29.23 -28.10 25.99
C TYR A 386 29.67 -27.92 24.54
N GLU A 387 28.92 -28.52 23.62
CA GLU A 387 29.16 -28.35 22.19
C GLU A 387 28.41 -27.12 21.69
N TYR A 388 29.09 -26.32 20.88
CA TYR A 388 28.56 -25.11 20.28
C TYR A 388 28.66 -25.20 18.76
N GLU A 389 27.59 -24.86 18.05
CA GLU A 389 27.60 -24.70 16.58
C GLU A 389 27.58 -23.21 16.22
N LYS A 390 28.48 -22.78 15.34
CA LYS A 390 28.43 -21.42 14.78
C LYS A 390 27.19 -21.29 13.91
N ILE A 391 26.38 -20.25 14.14
CA ILE A 391 25.18 -19.96 13.35
C ILE A 391 25.36 -18.70 12.52
N ALA A 392 24.62 -18.61 11.41
CA ALA A 392 24.65 -17.46 10.52
C ALA A 392 24.22 -16.19 11.28
N LYS A 393 24.94 -15.10 11.06
CA LYS A 393 24.55 -13.77 11.50
C LYS A 393 23.37 -13.29 10.64
N VAL A 394 22.23 -12.99 11.25
CA VAL A 394 21.08 -12.40 10.55
C VAL A 394 20.96 -10.92 10.91
N ASN A 395 21.09 -10.03 9.92
CA ASN A 395 20.81 -8.61 10.04
C ASN A 395 19.52 -8.28 9.30
N VAL A 396 18.61 -7.54 9.94
CA VAL A 396 17.36 -7.10 9.30
C VAL A 396 17.33 -5.59 9.23
N PHE A 397 17.11 -5.01 8.04
CA PHE A 397 17.02 -3.58 7.80
C PHE A 397 15.62 -3.18 7.31
N ASN A 398 15.09 -2.11 7.88
CA ASN A 398 13.81 -1.52 7.48
C ASN A 398 14.03 -0.30 6.59
N VAL A 399 14.27 -0.53 5.30
CA VAL A 399 14.60 0.52 4.33
C VAL A 399 14.23 0.07 2.92
N ASP A 400 13.98 1.02 2.04
CA ASP A 400 13.83 0.77 0.60
C ASP A 400 15.04 0.01 0.04
N ALA A 401 14.77 -1.05 -0.73
CA ALA A 401 15.79 -1.95 -1.25
C ALA A 401 16.77 -1.25 -2.22
N LYS A 402 16.28 -0.33 -3.05
CA LYS A 402 17.14 0.45 -3.96
C LYS A 402 18.05 1.37 -3.14
N LYS A 403 17.50 2.08 -2.14
CA LYS A 403 18.30 2.93 -1.24
C LYS A 403 19.33 2.10 -0.45
N PHE A 404 18.98 0.89 -0.02
CA PHE A 404 19.95 -0.01 0.61
C PHE A 404 21.10 -0.36 -0.32
N LEU A 405 20.79 -0.79 -1.56
CA LEU A 405 21.80 -1.15 -2.55
C LEU A 405 22.69 0.03 -2.95
N GLU A 406 22.21 1.27 -2.91
CA GLU A 406 23.03 2.45 -3.19
C GLU A 406 24.05 2.73 -2.08
N ASN A 407 23.69 2.47 -0.82
CA ASN A 407 24.48 2.87 0.34
C ASN A 407 25.34 1.73 0.94
N VAL A 408 25.01 0.47 0.68
CA VAL A 408 25.74 -0.65 1.28
C VAL A 408 27.13 -0.84 0.65
N ASN A 409 28.18 -0.88 1.46
CA ASN A 409 29.57 -1.07 1.00
C ASN A 409 30.05 -2.53 1.09
N LYS A 410 29.16 -3.49 0.82
CA LYS A 410 29.45 -4.93 0.87
C LYS A 410 29.03 -5.64 -0.42
N PHE A 411 29.73 -6.73 -0.72
CA PHE A 411 29.37 -7.67 -1.78
C PHE A 411 28.73 -8.94 -1.21
N TYR A 412 27.74 -9.45 -1.92
CA TYR A 412 27.01 -10.67 -1.57
C TYR A 412 27.27 -11.76 -2.61
N ASP A 413 27.39 -13.01 -2.15
CA ASP A 413 27.63 -14.15 -3.03
C ASP A 413 26.31 -14.67 -3.62
N VAL A 414 25.24 -14.58 -2.85
CA VAL A 414 23.87 -14.88 -3.30
C VAL A 414 22.95 -13.71 -2.98
N VAL A 415 22.14 -13.28 -3.94
CA VAL A 415 21.07 -12.30 -3.74
C VAL A 415 19.72 -12.95 -4.07
N ILE A 416 18.80 -12.96 -3.13
CA ILE A 416 17.42 -13.45 -3.29
C ILE A 416 16.51 -12.23 -3.31
N ILE A 417 15.66 -12.13 -4.33
CA ILE A 417 14.72 -11.03 -4.52
C ILE A 417 13.31 -11.60 -4.44
N ASP A 418 12.61 -11.24 -3.38
CA ASP A 418 11.31 -11.79 -2.98
C ASP A 418 10.32 -10.63 -2.75
N PHE A 419 10.04 -9.91 -3.83
CA PHE A 419 9.11 -8.79 -3.84
C PHE A 419 7.72 -9.25 -4.29
N PRO A 420 6.64 -8.53 -3.90
CA PRO A 420 5.33 -8.73 -4.50
C PRO A 420 5.33 -8.36 -5.99
N ASP A 421 4.37 -8.92 -6.73
CA ASP A 421 4.20 -8.66 -8.18
C ASP A 421 4.08 -7.15 -8.51
N PRO A 422 4.56 -6.71 -9.70
CA PRO A 422 4.66 -5.30 -10.10
C PRO A 422 3.30 -4.69 -10.49
N ASN A 423 2.34 -4.71 -9.56
CA ASN A 423 0.96 -4.26 -9.76
C ASN A 423 0.73 -2.77 -9.48
N ASN A 424 1.78 -2.03 -9.12
CA ASN A 424 1.77 -0.59 -8.95
C ASN A 424 3.13 0.03 -9.28
N ILE A 425 3.14 1.35 -9.48
CA ILE A 425 4.33 2.11 -9.91
C ILE A 425 5.51 1.95 -8.94
N GLU A 426 5.27 1.90 -7.63
CA GLU A 426 6.36 1.78 -6.64
C GLU A 426 7.04 0.40 -6.74
N LEU A 427 6.27 -0.68 -6.86
CA LEU A 427 6.82 -2.02 -7.06
C LEU A 427 7.51 -2.14 -8.41
N THR A 428 6.95 -1.59 -9.49
CA THR A 428 7.54 -1.66 -10.84
C THR A 428 8.96 -1.08 -10.91
N LYS A 429 9.28 -0.07 -10.08
CA LYS A 429 10.65 0.50 -9.99
C LYS A 429 11.68 -0.54 -9.55
N LEU A 430 11.29 -1.53 -8.74
CA LEU A 430 12.14 -2.63 -8.25
C LEU A 430 12.37 -3.73 -9.30
N TYR A 431 11.77 -3.61 -10.49
CA TYR A 431 11.96 -4.50 -11.64
C TYR A 431 12.60 -3.75 -12.83
N SER A 432 13.21 -2.58 -12.57
CA SER A 432 13.81 -1.72 -13.60
C SER A 432 15.25 -2.11 -13.93
N LEU A 433 15.72 -1.73 -15.12
CA LEU A 433 17.11 -1.83 -15.55
C LEU A 433 18.06 -1.23 -14.50
N GLU A 434 17.74 -0.04 -14.00
CA GLU A 434 18.52 0.70 -13.01
C GLU A 434 18.63 -0.07 -11.69
N PHE A 435 17.55 -0.72 -11.26
CA PHE A 435 17.57 -1.57 -10.09
C PHE A 435 18.50 -2.79 -10.29
N PHE A 436 18.41 -3.48 -11.43
CA PHE A 436 19.30 -4.62 -11.70
C PHE A 436 20.77 -4.23 -11.86
N ILE A 437 21.06 -3.02 -12.34
CA ILE A 437 22.43 -2.46 -12.33
C ILE A 437 22.93 -2.30 -10.89
N ASN A 438 22.09 -1.84 -9.96
CA ASN A 438 22.45 -1.74 -8.55
C ASN A 438 22.67 -3.12 -7.91
N VAL A 439 21.84 -4.13 -8.24
CA VAL A 439 22.06 -5.52 -7.83
C VAL A 439 23.41 -6.02 -8.34
N LYS A 440 23.72 -5.79 -9.63
CA LYS A 440 25.00 -6.21 -10.25
C LYS A 440 26.21 -5.63 -9.53
N ARG A 441 26.14 -4.36 -9.12
CA ARG A 441 27.22 -3.67 -8.38
C ARG A 441 27.48 -4.24 -6.99
N LYS A 442 26.51 -4.93 -6.38
CA LYS A 442 26.63 -5.55 -5.05
C LYS A 442 26.77 -7.07 -5.10
N LEU A 443 26.65 -7.68 -6.28
CA LEU A 443 26.88 -9.11 -6.46
C LEU A 443 28.38 -9.40 -6.61
N SER A 444 28.89 -10.43 -5.92
CA SER A 444 30.27 -10.86 -6.07
C SER A 444 30.54 -11.36 -7.51
N LYS A 445 31.81 -11.36 -7.94
CA LYS A 445 32.19 -11.71 -9.32
C LYS A 445 31.68 -13.08 -9.77
N ASN A 446 31.65 -14.03 -8.83
CA ASN A 446 31.15 -15.40 -9.04
C ASN A 446 29.75 -15.61 -8.43
N GLY A 447 29.08 -14.54 -8.02
CA GLY A 447 27.79 -14.63 -7.35
C GLY A 447 26.64 -14.96 -8.31
N VAL A 448 25.52 -15.31 -7.70
CA VAL A 448 24.24 -15.55 -8.38
C VAL A 448 23.16 -14.73 -7.70
N PHE A 449 22.18 -14.29 -8.46
CA PHE A 449 20.93 -13.82 -7.89
C PHE A 449 19.75 -14.60 -8.45
N VAL A 450 18.66 -14.58 -7.71
CA VAL A 450 17.40 -15.22 -8.09
C VAL A 450 16.26 -14.30 -7.70
N MET A 451 15.25 -14.25 -8.56
CA MET A 451 14.10 -13.38 -8.38
C MET A 451 12.82 -14.10 -8.77
N GLN A 452 11.80 -14.02 -7.92
CA GLN A 452 10.42 -14.30 -8.32
C GLN A 452 10.01 -13.36 -9.46
N SER A 453 9.36 -13.89 -10.50
CA SER A 453 9.17 -13.13 -11.75
C SER A 453 7.76 -13.28 -12.33
N THR A 454 6.73 -13.40 -11.47
CA THR A 454 5.33 -13.68 -11.83
C THR A 454 5.14 -14.97 -12.64
N SER A 455 3.96 -15.20 -13.24
CA SER A 455 3.63 -16.41 -13.99
C SER A 455 4.13 -16.34 -15.43
N PRO A 456 4.91 -17.34 -15.92
CA PRO A 456 5.29 -17.40 -17.33
C PRO A 456 4.12 -17.80 -18.24
N THR A 457 3.06 -18.38 -17.67
CA THR A 457 1.84 -18.79 -18.39
C THR A 457 0.79 -17.68 -18.34
N TYR A 458 0.42 -17.22 -17.14
CA TYR A 458 -0.67 -16.26 -16.96
C TYR A 458 -0.23 -14.80 -17.11
N SER A 459 1.05 -14.49 -16.92
CA SER A 459 1.63 -13.14 -17.06
C SER A 459 2.84 -13.14 -18.01
N LYS A 460 2.69 -13.86 -19.14
CA LYS A 460 3.78 -14.16 -20.10
C LYS A 460 4.58 -12.91 -20.48
N LYS A 461 3.93 -11.81 -20.87
CA LYS A 461 4.63 -10.58 -21.28
C LYS A 461 5.44 -9.97 -20.14
N ALA A 462 4.93 -9.96 -18.92
CA ALA A 462 5.63 -9.45 -17.75
C ALA A 462 6.86 -10.33 -17.43
N PHE A 463 6.68 -11.66 -17.32
CA PHE A 463 7.75 -12.62 -17.04
C PHE A 463 8.95 -12.45 -18.00
N TRP A 464 8.70 -12.44 -19.32
CA TRP A 464 9.76 -12.32 -20.31
C TRP A 464 10.37 -10.91 -20.40
N THR A 465 9.59 -9.87 -20.09
CA THR A 465 10.10 -8.49 -19.96
C THR A 465 11.06 -8.37 -18.78
N ILE A 466 10.76 -8.99 -17.64
CA ILE A 466 11.65 -9.04 -16.47
C ILE A 466 12.98 -9.69 -16.86
N LYS A 467 12.94 -10.86 -17.52
CA LYS A 467 14.14 -11.55 -18.03
C LYS A 467 14.97 -10.65 -18.95
N LYS A 468 14.35 -10.03 -19.94
CA LYS A 468 15.05 -9.15 -20.90
C LYS A 468 15.67 -7.93 -20.22
N THR A 469 15.00 -7.40 -19.19
CA THR A 469 15.50 -6.28 -18.40
C THR A 469 16.73 -6.68 -17.58
N MET A 470 16.74 -7.88 -16.99
CA MET A 470 17.92 -8.44 -16.33
C MET A 470 19.09 -8.66 -17.31
N GLU A 471 18.81 -9.15 -18.52
CA GLU A 471 19.82 -9.32 -19.58
C GLU A 471 20.41 -7.98 -20.03
N ALA A 472 19.57 -6.93 -20.13
CA ALA A 472 20.00 -5.58 -20.46
C ALA A 472 20.91 -4.95 -19.37
N ALA A 473 20.76 -5.34 -18.10
CA ALA A 473 21.71 -5.01 -17.03
C ALA A 473 23.06 -5.75 -17.16
N GLY A 474 23.15 -6.67 -18.13
CA GLY A 474 24.35 -7.44 -18.46
C GLY A 474 24.51 -8.68 -17.60
N PHE A 475 23.41 -9.35 -17.24
CA PHE A 475 23.41 -10.68 -16.64
C PHE A 475 23.18 -11.77 -17.68
N ASN A 476 23.75 -12.95 -17.43
CA ASN A 476 23.32 -14.19 -18.08
C ASN A 476 22.17 -14.75 -17.25
N THR A 477 21.03 -15.02 -17.87
CA THR A 477 19.80 -15.41 -17.15
C THR A 477 19.33 -16.82 -17.55
N VAL A 478 18.75 -17.53 -16.59
CA VAL A 478 18.09 -18.82 -16.80
C VAL A 478 16.72 -18.79 -16.12
N PRO A 479 15.62 -18.77 -16.89
CA PRO A 479 14.28 -18.85 -16.34
C PRO A 479 13.94 -20.30 -15.95
N TYR A 480 13.09 -20.45 -14.93
CA TYR A 480 12.50 -21.72 -14.52
C TYR A 480 11.14 -21.49 -13.84
N HIS A 481 10.32 -22.53 -13.71
CA HIS A 481 8.97 -22.37 -13.18
C HIS A 481 8.43 -23.64 -12.51
N ILE A 482 7.51 -23.48 -11.56
CA ILE A 482 6.87 -24.58 -10.86
C ILE A 482 5.42 -24.22 -10.54
N ASP A 483 4.54 -25.22 -10.56
CA ASP A 483 3.15 -25.03 -10.13
C ASP A 483 3.09 -24.89 -8.61
N VAL A 484 2.59 -23.76 -8.13
CA VAL A 484 2.29 -23.49 -6.73
C VAL A 484 0.77 -23.45 -6.62
N PRO A 485 0.09 -24.44 -6.02
CA PRO A 485 -1.36 -24.58 -6.12
C PRO A 485 -2.20 -23.34 -5.78
N SER A 486 -1.76 -22.50 -4.85
CA SER A 486 -2.42 -21.25 -4.49
C SER A 486 -2.18 -20.09 -5.48
N PHE A 487 -1.16 -20.18 -6.33
CA PHE A 487 -0.77 -19.18 -7.33
C PHE A 487 -0.87 -19.67 -8.79
N GLY A 488 -0.98 -20.97 -9.02
CA GLY A 488 -0.82 -21.60 -10.33
C GLY A 488 0.64 -21.70 -10.76
N ASP A 489 0.87 -21.72 -12.08
CA ASP A 489 2.20 -21.81 -12.67
C ASP A 489 3.05 -20.56 -12.35
N TRP A 490 4.08 -20.71 -11.54
CA TRP A 490 4.85 -19.61 -10.98
C TRP A 490 6.32 -19.61 -11.44
N GLY A 491 6.80 -18.44 -11.85
CA GLY A 491 8.08 -18.28 -12.51
C GLY A 491 9.17 -17.62 -11.65
N PHE A 492 10.39 -18.05 -11.91
CA PHE A 492 11.61 -17.52 -11.31
C PHE A 492 12.68 -17.31 -12.38
N ILE A 493 13.57 -16.34 -12.15
CA ILE A 493 14.71 -16.09 -13.03
C ILE A 493 15.98 -16.05 -12.19
N MET A 494 16.92 -16.93 -12.55
CA MET A 494 18.27 -16.93 -12.00
C MET A 494 19.19 -16.11 -12.90
N GLY A 495 20.03 -15.26 -12.33
CA GLY A 495 20.97 -14.44 -13.06
C GLY A 495 22.39 -14.45 -12.48
N SER A 496 23.41 -14.39 -13.34
CA SER A 496 24.81 -14.29 -12.92
C SER A 496 25.62 -13.43 -13.87
N GLN A 497 26.67 -12.80 -13.35
CA GLN A 497 27.68 -12.12 -14.16
C GLN A 497 28.53 -13.12 -14.95
N ARG A 498 28.68 -14.35 -14.44
CA ARG A 498 29.31 -15.45 -15.15
C ARG A 498 28.32 -16.04 -16.16
N LYS A 499 28.85 -16.57 -17.26
CA LYS A 499 28.07 -17.33 -18.24
C LYS A 499 27.40 -18.52 -17.57
N ILE A 500 26.08 -18.45 -17.46
CA ILE A 500 25.18 -19.54 -17.06
C ILE A 500 24.15 -19.72 -18.18
N ASN A 501 23.75 -20.96 -18.42
CA ASN A 501 22.67 -21.30 -19.33
C ASN A 501 21.98 -22.59 -18.83
N LYS A 502 20.88 -22.96 -19.49
CA LYS A 502 20.10 -24.16 -19.16
C LYS A 502 20.98 -25.42 -19.08
N ASP A 503 21.78 -25.68 -20.12
CA ASP A 503 22.60 -26.89 -20.20
C ASP A 503 23.66 -26.95 -19.10
N TYR A 504 24.27 -25.80 -18.77
CA TYR A 504 25.18 -25.67 -17.65
C TYR A 504 24.49 -26.06 -16.34
N LEU A 505 23.32 -25.49 -16.03
CA LEU A 505 22.60 -25.86 -14.80
C LEU A 505 22.23 -27.34 -14.78
N ILE A 506 21.68 -27.88 -15.86
CA ILE A 506 21.33 -29.30 -15.97
C ILE A 506 22.55 -30.17 -15.67
N SER A 507 23.71 -29.88 -16.27
CA SER A 507 24.94 -30.66 -16.05
C SER A 507 25.40 -30.62 -14.59
N ARG A 508 25.23 -29.48 -13.90
CA ARG A 508 25.66 -29.30 -12.51
C ARG A 508 24.71 -29.97 -11.53
N PHE A 509 23.39 -29.81 -11.71
CA PHE A 509 22.40 -30.41 -10.82
C PHE A 509 22.22 -31.92 -11.06
N LYS A 510 22.44 -32.44 -12.27
CA LYS A 510 22.43 -33.90 -12.51
C LYS A 510 23.47 -34.66 -11.68
N ASN A 511 24.57 -34.00 -11.33
CA ASN A 511 25.62 -34.58 -10.50
C ASN A 511 25.26 -34.59 -9.00
N LEU A 512 24.20 -33.89 -8.60
CA LEU A 512 23.69 -33.88 -7.23
C LEU A 512 22.63 -34.97 -7.09
N LYS A 513 22.95 -36.06 -6.38
CA LYS A 513 21.96 -37.11 -6.08
C LYS A 513 20.82 -36.60 -5.19
N ASN A 514 21.15 -35.72 -4.23
CA ASN A 514 20.23 -35.08 -3.30
C ASN A 514 20.71 -33.66 -3.00
N TRP A 515 19.82 -32.82 -2.47
CA TRP A 515 20.22 -31.56 -1.84
C TRP A 515 21.08 -31.82 -0.59
N GLU A 516 21.99 -30.89 -0.31
CA GLU A 516 22.75 -30.88 0.95
C GLU A 516 21.86 -30.68 2.17
N VAL A 517 20.75 -29.97 1.99
CA VAL A 517 19.78 -29.65 3.02
C VAL A 517 18.47 -30.39 2.81
N LYS A 518 17.74 -30.65 3.89
CA LYS A 518 16.43 -31.29 3.83
C LYS A 518 15.39 -30.36 3.20
N THR A 519 14.83 -30.78 2.08
CA THR A 519 13.66 -30.19 1.41
C THR A 519 12.43 -31.07 1.62
N LYS A 520 11.25 -30.51 1.36
CA LYS A 520 9.98 -31.25 1.40
C LYS A 520 9.36 -31.40 0.02
N GLU A 521 9.51 -30.40 -0.83
CA GLU A 521 8.72 -30.27 -2.05
C GLU A 521 9.54 -30.45 -3.33
N ILE A 522 10.84 -30.11 -3.28
CA ILE A 522 11.70 -30.18 -4.46
C ILE A 522 12.95 -31.03 -4.24
N ASP A 523 13.41 -31.69 -5.29
CA ASP A 523 14.72 -32.34 -5.40
C ASP A 523 15.49 -31.80 -6.64
N PRO A 524 16.76 -32.19 -6.86
CA PRO A 524 17.50 -31.77 -8.05
C PRO A 524 16.83 -32.15 -9.38
N ALA A 525 16.09 -33.27 -9.44
CA ALA A 525 15.37 -33.70 -10.63
C ALA A 525 14.12 -32.84 -10.89
N THR A 526 13.38 -32.48 -9.83
CA THR A 526 12.28 -31.49 -9.89
C THR A 526 12.79 -30.16 -10.43
N PHE A 527 13.94 -29.67 -9.93
CA PHE A 527 14.54 -28.43 -10.43
C PHE A 527 15.02 -28.55 -11.89
N ILE A 528 15.56 -29.69 -12.31
CA ILE A 528 15.89 -29.89 -13.72
C ILE A 528 14.62 -29.87 -14.60
N SER A 529 13.51 -30.42 -14.09
CA SER A 529 12.22 -30.39 -14.77
C SER A 529 11.70 -28.96 -14.93
N SER A 530 11.83 -28.11 -13.90
CA SER A 530 11.36 -26.71 -13.90
C SER A 530 12.05 -25.81 -14.95
N LEU A 531 13.17 -26.25 -15.52
CA LEU A 531 13.86 -25.57 -16.63
C LEU A 531 13.18 -25.81 -18.00
N ASN A 532 12.11 -26.61 -18.06
CA ASN A 532 11.42 -26.98 -19.29
C ASN A 532 10.05 -26.30 -19.38
N PHE A 533 9.95 -25.37 -20.32
CA PHE A 533 8.71 -24.67 -20.64
C PHE A 533 7.95 -25.39 -21.77
N ARG A 534 6.62 -25.27 -21.78
CA ARG A 534 5.79 -25.76 -22.88
C ARG A 534 6.18 -25.08 -24.20
N LYS A 535 6.02 -25.82 -25.31
CA LYS A 535 6.23 -25.27 -26.66
C LYS A 535 5.35 -24.03 -26.86
N GLY A 536 5.92 -22.91 -27.29
CA GLY A 536 5.23 -21.62 -27.46
C GLY A 536 5.23 -20.71 -26.22
N LEU A 537 5.62 -21.20 -25.03
CA LEU A 537 5.98 -20.33 -23.91
C LEU A 537 7.41 -19.81 -24.03
N LEU A 538 8.30 -20.62 -24.62
CA LEU A 538 9.60 -20.18 -25.13
C LEU A 538 9.36 -19.37 -26.39
N ASP A 539 9.29 -18.05 -26.28
CA ASP A 539 9.06 -17.17 -27.41
C ASP A 539 10.20 -16.16 -27.57
N ASP A 540 10.54 -15.87 -28.83
CA ASP A 540 11.75 -15.18 -29.25
C ASP A 540 11.93 -13.84 -28.55
N ASN A 541 13.08 -13.67 -27.87
CA ASN A 541 13.56 -12.47 -27.14
C ASN A 541 13.43 -11.11 -27.91
N LYS A 542 13.03 -11.11 -29.19
CA LYS A 542 13.09 -9.96 -30.09
C LYS A 542 12.03 -8.88 -29.80
N ASN A 543 10.87 -9.22 -29.25
CA ASN A 543 9.75 -8.24 -29.15
C ASN A 543 9.44 -7.69 -27.75
N TYR A 544 10.13 -8.13 -26.69
CA TYR A 544 9.88 -7.57 -25.34
C TYR A 544 10.57 -6.22 -25.15
N ILE A 545 9.95 -5.30 -24.41
CA ILE A 545 10.49 -3.96 -24.13
C ILE A 545 11.26 -4.02 -22.81
N ILE A 546 12.36 -3.26 -22.69
CA ILE A 546 13.12 -3.18 -21.43
C ILE A 546 12.39 -2.25 -20.46
N ASN A 547 12.12 -2.73 -19.25
CA ASN A 547 11.51 -1.92 -18.19
C ASN A 547 12.58 -0.98 -17.59
N THR A 548 12.32 0.32 -17.62
CA THR A 548 13.23 1.34 -17.05
C THR A 548 12.44 2.29 -16.15
N LEU A 549 13.12 3.07 -15.32
CA LEU A 549 12.44 4.09 -14.51
C LEU A 549 11.76 5.16 -15.37
N ALA A 550 12.32 5.46 -16.54
CA ALA A 550 11.75 6.41 -17.49
C ALA A 550 10.61 5.83 -18.35
N ASN A 551 10.57 4.50 -18.51
CA ASN A 551 9.57 3.79 -19.30
C ASN A 551 9.12 2.51 -18.56
N PRO A 552 8.20 2.63 -17.58
CA PRO A 552 7.79 1.54 -16.69
C PRO A 552 6.75 0.60 -17.32
N VAL A 553 7.05 0.02 -18.49
CA VAL A 553 6.14 -0.82 -19.29
C VAL A 553 5.62 -2.06 -18.56
N LEU A 554 6.31 -2.49 -17.51
CA LEU A 554 5.97 -3.73 -16.81
C LEU A 554 4.63 -3.65 -16.07
N LEU A 555 4.25 -2.46 -15.59
CA LEU A 555 2.96 -2.25 -14.93
C LEU A 555 1.80 -2.54 -15.90
N ASP A 556 1.90 -2.02 -17.12
CA ASP A 556 0.88 -2.20 -18.15
C ASP A 556 0.80 -3.67 -18.58
N PHE A 557 1.94 -4.34 -18.80
CA PHE A 557 1.94 -5.76 -19.14
C PHE A 557 1.36 -6.63 -18.03
N TYR A 558 1.56 -6.27 -16.76
CA TYR A 558 0.99 -7.01 -15.65
C TYR A 558 -0.52 -6.77 -15.50
N LEU A 559 -0.97 -5.51 -15.51
CA LEU A 559 -2.38 -5.16 -15.27
C LEU A 559 -3.29 -5.38 -16.49
N LEU A 560 -2.78 -5.13 -17.70
CA LEU A 560 -3.57 -5.18 -18.93
C LEU A 560 -3.44 -6.50 -19.67
N ASP A 561 -2.37 -7.27 -19.50
CA ASP A 561 -2.21 -8.53 -20.24
C ASP A 561 -2.07 -9.74 -19.31
N GLY A 562 -1.66 -9.53 -18.06
CA GLY A 562 -1.52 -10.58 -17.05
C GLY A 562 -2.87 -11.01 -16.47
N TRP A 563 -3.01 -12.31 -16.21
CA TRP A 563 -4.11 -12.91 -15.46
C TRP A 563 -5.53 -12.73 -16.04
N LYS A 564 -5.66 -12.16 -17.25
CA LYS A 564 -6.96 -11.98 -17.93
C LYS A 564 -7.71 -13.29 -18.17
N ASP A 565 -6.97 -14.37 -18.40
CA ASP A 565 -7.49 -15.69 -18.74
C ASP A 565 -7.42 -16.68 -17.56
N TYR A 566 -7.15 -16.21 -16.33
CA TYR A 566 -6.97 -17.04 -15.12
C TYR A 566 -8.29 -17.34 -14.39
#